data_AF-X0V6R2-F1
#
_entry.id   AF-X0V6R2-F1
#
_cell.length_a   1.000
_cell.length_b   1.000
_cell.length_c   1.000
_cell.angle_alpha   90.00
_cell.angle_beta   90.00
_cell.angle_gamma   90.00
#
_symmetry.space_group_name_H-M   'P 1'
#
loop_
_entity.id
_entity.type
_entity.pdbx_description
1 polymer ?
#
loop_
_entity_poly.entity_id
_entity_poly.type
_entity_poly.pdbx_seq_one_letter_code
_entity_poly.pdbx_strand_id
1 'polypeptide(L)'
;NHTRLDKAMIVLGWKNDMTGHTKRNSLLRHDKYKLIDIYGQRNYHNLGNYRGSLPKDNKEDMLIKYKYYFMAENNAEYNYATEKIWEPIVCECLCFYWGCPNLEDYIDPMAFVRLNLDDIPGSLAIIKKAIEEDWWTQRIEIIREMKHKILNKLTLFPVINKLIQL
;
A
#
# COMPACT_ATOMS: atom_id res chain seq x y z
N ASN A 1 16.26 -13.46 -11.34
CA ASN A 1 14.79 -13.56 -11.30
C ASN A 1 14.34 -13.98 -9.91
N HIS A 2 14.12 -13.02 -9.01
CA HIS A 2 13.47 -13.32 -7.73
C HIS A 2 11.97 -13.22 -7.95
N THR A 3 11.26 -14.35 -7.90
CA THR A 3 9.80 -14.39 -7.99
C THR A 3 9.21 -13.69 -6.77
N ARG A 4 8.33 -12.70 -6.99
CA ARG A 4 7.60 -12.00 -5.92
C ARG A 4 6.50 -12.91 -5.35
N LEU A 5 6.22 -12.75 -4.07
CA LEU A 5 5.18 -13.47 -3.33
C LEU A 5 3.78 -13.01 -3.77
N ASP A 6 2.88 -13.97 -4.02
CA ASP A 6 1.45 -13.78 -4.25
C ASP A 6 0.71 -13.48 -2.93
N LYS A 7 1.15 -12.42 -2.24
CA LYS A 7 0.59 -11.95 -0.99
C LYS A 7 0.67 -10.44 -0.89
N ALA A 8 -0.17 -9.90 0.00
CA ALA A 8 0.00 -8.55 0.49
C ALA A 8 0.84 -8.55 1.76
N MET A 9 1.51 -7.43 2.02
CA MET A 9 2.08 -7.14 3.34
C MET A 9 1.54 -5.81 3.90
N ILE A 10 1.85 -5.53 5.16
CA ILE A 10 1.72 -4.21 5.78
C ILE A 10 2.76 -4.05 6.89
N VAL A 11 3.24 -2.83 7.13
CA VAL A 11 4.07 -2.49 8.30
C VAL A 11 3.27 -1.59 9.24
N LEU A 12 3.11 -2.01 10.49
CA LEU A 12 2.31 -1.34 11.51
C LEU A 12 3.15 -0.76 12.65
N GLY A 13 2.72 0.41 13.11
CA GLY A 13 3.10 0.99 14.39
C GLY A 13 2.04 0.75 15.47
N TRP A 14 2.25 1.36 16.64
CA TRP A 14 1.37 1.21 17.81
C TRP A 14 0.10 2.09 17.77
N LYS A 15 0.03 3.09 16.89
CA LYS A 15 -1.09 4.05 16.84
C LYS A 15 -2.43 3.39 16.46
N ASN A 16 -3.51 3.82 17.14
CA ASN A 16 -4.89 3.33 16.95
C ASN A 16 -5.97 4.39 17.27
N ASP A 17 -5.62 5.66 17.19
CA ASP A 17 -6.37 6.83 17.65
C ASP A 17 -7.17 7.56 16.56
N MET A 18 -6.94 7.23 15.29
CA MET A 18 -7.56 7.89 14.14
C MET A 18 -8.44 6.90 13.37
N THR A 19 -9.41 7.44 12.62
CA THR A 19 -10.44 6.64 11.93
C THR A 19 -9.83 5.58 11.02
N GLY A 20 -8.81 5.95 10.26
CA GLY A 20 -8.09 5.05 9.38
C GLY A 20 -7.29 3.98 10.13
N HIS A 21 -6.71 4.31 11.29
CA HIS A 21 -6.05 3.30 12.12
C HIS A 21 -7.03 2.20 12.57
N THR A 22 -8.21 2.60 13.07
CA THR A 22 -9.24 1.66 13.53
C THR A 22 -9.77 0.80 12.39
N LYS A 23 -10.09 1.42 11.24
CA LYS A 23 -10.57 0.73 10.03
C LYS A 23 -9.56 -0.28 9.51
N ARG A 24 -8.30 0.13 9.34
CA ARG A 24 -7.18 -0.73 8.94
C ARG A 24 -7.01 -1.93 9.87
N ASN A 25 -6.96 -1.67 11.18
CA ASN A 25 -6.80 -2.72 12.17
C ASN A 25 -8.02 -3.67 12.19
N SER A 26 -9.22 -3.15 11.93
CA SER A 26 -10.43 -3.97 11.79
C SER A 26 -10.35 -4.91 10.59
N LEU A 27 -9.97 -4.42 9.40
CA LEU A 27 -9.77 -5.28 8.22
C LEU A 27 -8.77 -6.40 8.49
N LEU A 28 -7.62 -6.08 9.10
CA LEU A 28 -6.58 -7.06 9.43
C LEU A 28 -7.03 -8.11 10.46
N ARG A 29 -7.90 -7.74 11.42
CA ARG A 29 -8.48 -8.71 12.36
C ARG A 29 -9.43 -9.70 11.67
N HIS A 30 -10.09 -9.27 10.60
CA HIS A 30 -11.07 -10.08 9.87
C HIS A 30 -10.47 -10.83 8.67
N ASP A 31 -9.18 -10.64 8.36
CA ASP A 31 -8.45 -11.43 7.35
C ASP A 31 -8.21 -12.88 7.82
N LYS A 32 -9.27 -13.70 7.74
CA LYS A 32 -9.22 -15.13 8.08
C LYS A 32 -8.38 -15.96 7.10
N TYR A 33 -8.19 -15.45 5.89
CA TYR A 33 -7.46 -16.12 4.81
C TYR A 33 -5.94 -15.88 4.88
N LYS A 34 -5.48 -14.99 5.79
CA LYS A 34 -4.06 -14.62 5.96
C LYS A 34 -3.44 -14.10 4.66
N LEU A 35 -4.22 -13.31 3.92
CA LEU A 35 -3.84 -12.67 2.66
C LEU A 35 -2.77 -11.59 2.88
N ILE A 36 -2.79 -10.93 4.04
CA ILE A 36 -1.92 -9.80 4.37
C ILE A 36 -0.97 -10.19 5.50
N ASP A 37 0.32 -10.32 5.21
CA ASP A 37 1.35 -10.55 6.22
C ASP A 37 1.70 -9.25 6.96
N ILE A 38 1.69 -9.30 8.29
CA ILE A 38 1.73 -8.10 9.14
C ILE A 38 3.09 -8.00 9.83
N TYR A 39 3.82 -6.93 9.55
CA TYR A 39 5.11 -6.64 10.18
C TYR A 39 5.01 -5.42 11.10
N GLY A 40 5.90 -5.32 12.08
CA GLY A 40 5.97 -4.18 12.98
C GLY A 40 6.97 -4.44 14.10
N GLN A 41 7.31 -3.43 14.91
CA GLN A 41 8.25 -3.63 16.01
C GLN A 41 7.73 -4.65 17.04
N ARG A 42 6.41 -4.66 17.27
CA ARG A 42 5.68 -5.58 18.14
C ARG A 42 4.29 -5.83 17.57
N ASN A 43 3.62 -6.89 18.05
CA ASN A 43 2.21 -7.15 17.75
C ASN A 43 1.28 -6.29 18.65
N TYR A 44 1.35 -4.96 18.53
CA TYR A 44 0.61 -4.02 19.39
C TYR A 44 -0.91 -4.23 19.39
N HIS A 45 -1.46 -4.80 18.31
CA HIS A 45 -2.90 -4.91 18.09
C HIS A 45 -3.43 -6.35 18.22
N ASN A 46 -2.57 -7.28 18.68
CA ASN A 46 -2.86 -8.71 18.82
C ASN A 46 -3.44 -9.35 17.54
N LEU A 47 -2.78 -9.12 16.40
CA LEU A 47 -3.23 -9.57 15.07
C LEU A 47 -2.72 -10.98 14.78
N GLY A 48 -3.59 -11.84 14.23
CA GLY A 48 -3.31 -13.26 14.05
C GLY A 48 -2.29 -13.59 12.96
N ASN A 49 -2.07 -12.71 11.97
CA ASN A 49 -1.11 -12.92 10.89
C ASN A 49 0.17 -12.07 11.03
N TYR A 50 0.58 -11.79 12.27
CA TYR A 50 1.83 -11.09 12.58
C TYR A 50 3.06 -11.96 12.29
N ARG A 51 4.05 -11.39 11.59
CA ARG A 51 5.26 -12.06 11.10
C ARG A 51 6.54 -11.61 11.80
N GLY A 52 6.46 -10.66 12.73
CA GLY A 52 7.62 -10.13 13.45
C GLY A 52 8.05 -8.75 12.97
N SER A 53 9.19 -8.30 13.49
CA SER A 53 9.85 -7.09 13.04
C SER A 53 10.59 -7.30 11.72
N LEU A 54 10.67 -6.25 10.92
CA LEU A 54 11.57 -6.24 9.77
C LEU A 54 13.03 -6.29 10.25
N PRO A 55 13.95 -6.89 9.47
CA PRO A 55 15.38 -6.76 9.71
C PRO A 55 15.78 -5.28 9.79
N LYS A 56 16.78 -4.95 10.63
CA LYS A 56 17.33 -3.60 10.67
C LYS A 56 17.84 -3.23 9.26
N ASP A 57 17.43 -2.06 8.80
CA ASP A 57 17.94 -1.33 7.64
C ASP A 57 17.37 -1.59 6.24
N ASN A 58 16.28 -2.35 6.06
CA ASN A 58 15.55 -2.19 4.79
C ASN A 58 14.11 -2.71 4.74
N LYS A 59 13.17 -1.81 5.02
CA LYS A 59 11.75 -2.03 4.70
C LYS A 59 11.58 -2.29 3.20
N GLU A 60 12.27 -1.53 2.37
CA GLU A 60 12.22 -1.62 0.91
C GLU A 60 12.64 -3.01 0.40
N ASP A 61 13.72 -3.60 0.93
CA ASP A 61 14.15 -4.97 0.54
C ASP A 61 13.12 -6.05 0.87
N MET A 62 12.25 -5.80 1.86
CA MET A 62 11.14 -6.68 2.15
C MET A 62 9.97 -6.41 1.21
N LEU A 63 9.63 -5.14 0.94
CA LEU A 63 8.54 -4.78 0.02
C LEU A 63 8.76 -5.34 -1.38
N ILE A 64 9.97 -5.27 -1.92
CA ILE A 64 10.27 -5.77 -3.28
C ILE A 64 10.03 -7.28 -3.44
N LYS A 65 9.88 -8.02 -2.34
CA LYS A 65 9.56 -9.46 -2.35
C LYS A 65 8.06 -9.73 -2.48
N TYR A 66 7.19 -8.73 -2.33
CA TYR A 66 5.74 -8.89 -2.42
C TYR A 66 5.21 -8.28 -3.72
N LYS A 67 4.14 -8.88 -4.26
CA LYS A 67 3.38 -8.29 -5.37
C LYS A 67 2.43 -7.20 -4.89
N TYR A 68 1.88 -7.35 -3.68
CA TYR A 68 0.82 -6.48 -3.18
C TYR A 68 1.20 -5.80 -1.87
N TYR A 69 0.58 -4.66 -1.60
CA TYR A 69 0.77 -3.94 -0.34
C TYR A 69 -0.54 -3.32 0.14
N PHE A 70 -0.89 -3.49 1.42
CA PHE A 70 -2.09 -2.88 2.00
C PHE A 70 -1.72 -1.61 2.74
N MET A 71 -2.38 -0.50 2.38
CA MET A 71 -2.15 0.81 2.98
C MET A 71 -3.46 1.56 3.21
N ALA A 72 -3.53 2.21 4.36
CA ALA A 72 -4.65 3.06 4.74
C ALA A 72 -4.10 4.33 5.36
N GLU A 73 -4.56 5.49 4.88
CA GLU A 73 -4.28 6.76 5.52
C GLU A 73 -4.87 6.82 6.92
N ASN A 74 -4.39 7.76 7.72
CA ASN A 74 -4.86 7.89 9.10
C ASN A 74 -6.30 8.44 9.16
N ASN A 75 -6.72 9.19 8.13
CA ASN A 75 -8.06 9.71 7.90
C ASN A 75 -8.40 9.69 6.41
N ALA A 76 -9.68 9.82 6.08
CA ALA A 76 -10.13 10.05 4.71
C ALA A 76 -10.39 11.54 4.46
N GLU A 77 -9.55 12.17 3.65
CA GLU A 77 -9.58 13.61 3.39
C GLU A 77 -9.25 13.88 1.91
N TYR A 78 -9.93 14.84 1.27
CA TYR A 78 -9.64 15.26 -0.11
C TYR A 78 -8.22 15.81 -0.20
N ASN A 79 -7.50 15.45 -1.25
CA ASN A 79 -6.09 15.83 -1.49
C ASN A 79 -5.11 15.37 -0.40
N TYR A 80 -5.52 14.42 0.47
CA TYR A 80 -4.66 13.88 1.52
C TYR A 80 -4.19 12.47 1.15
N ALA A 81 -3.06 12.41 0.48
CA ALA A 81 -2.30 11.20 0.28
C ALA A 81 -0.90 11.38 0.87
N THR A 82 -0.32 10.33 1.45
CA THR A 82 1.04 10.35 2.01
C THR A 82 1.91 9.22 1.45
N GLU A 83 3.08 8.98 2.04
CA GLU A 83 4.01 7.89 1.70
C GLU A 83 3.35 6.54 1.50
N LYS A 84 2.20 6.34 2.11
CA LYS A 84 1.39 5.13 2.04
C LYS A 84 0.95 4.75 0.62
N ILE A 85 0.81 5.68 -0.32
CA ILE A 85 0.53 5.31 -1.72
C ILE A 85 1.78 5.33 -2.61
N TRP A 86 2.71 6.28 -2.41
CA TRP A 86 3.90 6.33 -3.27
C TRP A 86 4.92 5.21 -2.99
N GLU A 87 5.13 4.83 -1.72
CA GLU A 87 6.06 3.76 -1.35
C GLU A 87 5.73 2.43 -2.06
N PRO A 88 4.49 1.89 -2.01
CA PRO A 88 4.13 0.70 -2.79
C PRO A 88 4.44 0.82 -4.28
N ILE A 89 4.08 1.96 -4.90
CA ILE A 89 4.26 2.15 -6.34
C ILE A 89 5.75 2.18 -6.69
N VAL A 90 6.57 2.87 -5.89
CA VAL A 90 8.04 2.93 -6.09
C VAL A 90 8.70 1.55 -5.92
N CYS A 91 8.19 0.72 -4.99
CA CYS A 91 8.59 -0.68 -4.84
C CYS A 91 7.94 -1.63 -5.86
N GLU A 92 7.21 -1.09 -6.85
CA GLU A 92 6.49 -1.82 -7.90
C GLU A 92 5.49 -2.85 -7.34
N CYS A 93 4.78 -2.51 -6.28
CA CYS A 93 3.69 -3.29 -5.71
C CYS A 93 2.33 -2.72 -6.17
N LEU A 94 1.32 -3.60 -6.32
CA LEU A 94 -0.06 -3.15 -6.48
C LEU A 94 -0.63 -2.83 -5.09
N CYS A 95 -0.96 -1.56 -4.87
CA CYS A 95 -1.43 -1.10 -3.57
C CYS A 95 -2.94 -1.31 -3.40
N PHE A 96 -3.35 -2.02 -2.34
CA PHE A 96 -4.72 -1.97 -1.83
C PHE A 96 -4.85 -0.76 -0.90
N TYR A 97 -5.59 0.26 -1.32
CA TYR A 97 -5.51 1.61 -0.74
C TYR A 97 -6.85 2.15 -0.25
N TRP A 98 -6.82 2.88 0.88
CA TRP A 98 -7.92 3.68 1.42
C TRP A 98 -7.38 4.99 2.03
N GLY A 99 -8.11 6.11 1.90
CA GLY A 99 -7.68 7.39 2.45
C GLY A 99 -8.13 8.59 1.61
N CYS A 100 -7.37 8.94 0.57
CA CYS A 100 -7.69 10.08 -0.30
C CYS A 100 -8.89 9.79 -1.25
N PRO A 101 -10.05 10.47 -1.13
CA PRO A 101 -11.22 10.22 -1.98
C PRO A 101 -11.00 10.50 -3.47
N ASN A 102 -10.13 11.47 -3.81
CA ASN A 102 -9.86 11.88 -5.19
C ASN A 102 -8.46 11.48 -5.67
N LEU A 103 -7.91 10.37 -5.15
CA LEU A 103 -6.58 9.89 -5.52
C LEU A 103 -6.38 9.75 -7.05
N GLU A 104 -7.44 9.44 -7.80
CA GLU A 104 -7.42 9.26 -9.27
C GLU A 104 -7.04 10.55 -10.02
N ASP A 105 -7.20 11.73 -9.42
CA ASP A 105 -6.74 13.00 -9.99
C ASP A 105 -5.20 13.03 -10.11
N TYR A 106 -4.50 12.21 -9.32
CA TYR A 106 -3.04 12.22 -9.18
C TYR A 106 -2.38 10.93 -9.65
N ILE A 107 -2.99 9.78 -9.34
CA ILE A 107 -2.47 8.43 -9.58
C ILE A 107 -3.39 7.70 -10.56
N ASP A 108 -2.81 7.01 -11.54
CA ASP A 108 -3.58 6.18 -12.47
C ASP A 108 -4.41 5.12 -11.69
N PRO A 109 -5.74 5.03 -11.92
CA PRO A 109 -6.61 4.04 -11.25
C PRO A 109 -6.18 2.58 -11.44
N MET A 110 -5.37 2.27 -12.45
CA MET A 110 -4.82 0.93 -12.68
C MET A 110 -3.56 0.65 -11.85
N ALA A 111 -2.93 1.67 -11.25
CA ALA A 111 -1.73 1.52 -10.40
C ALA A 111 -2.05 1.20 -8.93
N PHE A 112 -3.33 1.19 -8.54
CA PHE A 112 -3.78 0.79 -7.21
C PHE A 112 -5.15 0.12 -7.27
N VAL A 113 -5.63 -0.35 -6.12
CA VAL A 113 -6.95 -0.93 -5.96
C VAL A 113 -7.62 -0.22 -4.79
N ARG A 114 -8.74 0.45 -5.08
CA ARG A 114 -9.54 1.14 -4.06
C ARG A 114 -10.20 0.12 -3.14
N LEU A 115 -10.03 0.31 -1.83
CA LEU A 115 -10.80 -0.44 -0.83
C LEU A 115 -11.85 0.44 -0.19
N ASN A 116 -12.94 -0.19 0.26
CA ASN A 116 -13.94 0.43 1.12
C ASN A 116 -13.84 -0.17 2.52
N LEU A 117 -13.15 0.50 3.45
CA LEU A 117 -12.96 -0.05 4.79
C LEU A 117 -14.21 0.04 5.69
N ASP A 118 -15.33 0.59 5.20
CA ASP A 118 -16.66 0.40 5.81
C ASP A 118 -17.32 -0.92 5.39
N ASP A 119 -16.86 -1.53 4.28
CA ASP A 119 -17.24 -2.86 3.83
C ASP A 119 -16.03 -3.80 3.86
N ILE A 120 -15.71 -4.28 5.06
CA ILE A 120 -14.59 -5.19 5.28
C ILE A 120 -14.75 -6.51 4.51
N PRO A 121 -15.91 -7.19 4.50
CA PRO A 121 -16.10 -8.40 3.71
C PRO A 121 -15.86 -8.17 2.21
N GLY A 122 -16.41 -7.09 1.63
CA GLY A 122 -16.20 -6.74 0.24
C GLY A 122 -14.74 -6.42 -0.08
N SER A 123 -14.08 -5.64 0.78
CA SER A 123 -12.66 -5.31 0.62
C SER A 123 -11.75 -6.55 0.68
N LEU A 124 -12.00 -7.48 1.60
CA LEU A 124 -11.26 -8.75 1.66
C LEU A 124 -11.53 -9.64 0.44
N ALA A 125 -12.76 -9.64 -0.09
CA ALA A 125 -13.09 -10.36 -1.31
C ALA A 125 -12.34 -9.78 -2.53
N ILE A 126 -12.23 -8.45 -2.62
CA ILE A 126 -11.43 -7.77 -3.66
C ILE A 126 -9.96 -8.15 -3.54
N ILE A 127 -9.38 -8.08 -2.34
CA ILE A 127 -7.97 -8.46 -2.12
C ILE A 127 -7.72 -9.91 -2.54
N LYS A 128 -8.59 -10.83 -2.09
CA LYS A 128 -8.50 -12.25 -2.42
C LYS A 128 -8.55 -12.46 -3.92
N LYS A 129 -9.55 -11.90 -4.61
CA LYS A 129 -9.71 -11.99 -6.06
C LYS A 129 -8.50 -11.44 -6.80
N ALA A 130 -8.00 -10.27 -6.38
CA ALA A 130 -6.85 -9.65 -7.01
C ALA A 130 -5.57 -10.50 -6.93
N ILE A 131 -5.37 -11.18 -5.80
CA ILE A 131 -4.26 -12.13 -5.62
C ILE A 131 -4.48 -13.39 -6.48
N GLU A 132 -5.67 -14.00 -6.45
CA GLU A 132 -5.99 -15.22 -7.19
C GLU A 132 -5.92 -15.03 -8.72
N GLU A 133 -6.31 -13.86 -9.22
CA GLU A 133 -6.27 -13.52 -10.65
C GLU A 133 -4.96 -12.85 -11.08
N ASP A 134 -3.98 -12.72 -10.18
CA ASP A 134 -2.69 -12.06 -10.43
C ASP A 134 -2.81 -10.65 -11.07
N TRP A 135 -3.63 -9.79 -10.47
CA TRP A 135 -3.83 -8.42 -10.96
C TRP A 135 -2.53 -7.61 -10.98
N TRP A 136 -1.54 -7.96 -10.15
CA TRP A 136 -0.24 -7.31 -10.19
C TRP A 136 0.44 -7.49 -11.55
N THR A 137 0.56 -8.73 -12.05
CA THR A 137 1.21 -9.00 -13.35
C THR A 137 0.47 -8.28 -14.49
N GLN A 138 -0.86 -8.22 -14.41
CA GLN A 138 -1.69 -7.53 -15.41
C GLN A 138 -1.48 -6.01 -15.42
N ARG A 139 -0.97 -5.42 -14.32
CA ARG A 139 -0.92 -3.97 -14.09
C ARG A 139 0.50 -3.42 -13.93
N ILE A 140 1.51 -4.29 -13.94
CA ILE A 140 2.90 -3.93 -13.60
C ILE A 140 3.47 -2.82 -14.48
N GLU A 141 3.13 -2.80 -15.78
CA GLU A 141 3.61 -1.75 -16.68
C GLU A 141 3.05 -0.37 -16.29
N ILE A 142 1.76 -0.27 -15.95
CA ILE A 142 1.17 0.98 -15.45
C ILE A 142 1.78 1.39 -14.11
N ILE A 143 2.04 0.42 -13.21
CA ILE A 143 2.73 0.70 -11.94
C ILE A 143 4.13 1.26 -12.19
N ARG A 144 4.88 0.73 -13.17
CA ARG A 144 6.22 1.23 -13.55
C ARG A 144 6.18 2.62 -14.15
N GLU A 145 5.18 2.91 -14.98
CA GLU A 145 4.94 4.26 -15.51
C GLU A 145 4.65 5.25 -14.37
N MET A 146 3.79 4.86 -13.43
CA MET A 146 3.48 5.69 -12.25
C MET A 146 4.68 5.88 -11.33
N LYS A 147 5.51 4.85 -11.13
CA LYS A 147 6.80 4.97 -10.44
C LYS A 147 7.70 6.00 -11.11
N HIS A 148 7.84 5.94 -12.43
CA HIS A 148 8.63 6.91 -13.18
C HIS A 148 8.07 8.34 -13.03
N LYS A 149 6.74 8.51 -13.08
CA LYS A 149 6.07 9.80 -12.83
C LYS A 149 6.35 10.31 -11.41
N ILE A 150 6.23 9.46 -10.39
CA ILE A 150 6.49 9.83 -9.00
C ILE A 150 7.92 10.32 -8.83
N LEU A 151 8.90 9.51 -9.24
CA LEU A 151 10.32 9.79 -9.02
C LEU A 151 10.82 11.03 -9.78
N ASN A 152 10.25 11.33 -10.95
CA ASN A 152 10.77 12.36 -11.85
C ASN A 152 9.88 13.61 -12.00
N LYS A 153 8.64 13.60 -11.50
CA LYS A 153 7.71 14.73 -11.68
C LYS A 153 7.01 15.17 -10.40
N LEU A 154 6.83 14.27 -9.44
CA LEU A 154 6.06 14.56 -8.22
C LEU A 154 6.95 14.72 -6.98
N THR A 155 8.21 14.28 -7.01
CA THR A 155 9.17 14.54 -5.94
C THR A 155 9.68 15.98 -6.00
N LEU A 156 10.13 16.49 -4.84
CA LEU A 156 10.57 17.86 -4.67
C LEU A 156 11.74 18.24 -5.59
N PHE A 157 12.69 17.32 -5.78
CA PHE A 157 13.95 17.61 -6.48
C PHE A 157 13.76 17.91 -7.99
N PRO A 158 13.01 17.11 -8.77
CA PRO A 158 12.68 17.46 -10.16
C PRO A 158 11.89 18.76 -10.31
N VAL A 159 10.97 19.06 -9.37
CA VAL A 159 10.18 20.30 -9.39
C VAL A 159 11.08 21.51 -9.20
N ILE A 160 12.00 21.45 -8.22
CA ILE A 160 13.00 22.50 -7.98
C ILE A 160 13.92 22.66 -9.20
N ASN A 161 14.43 21.58 -9.78
CA ASN A 161 15.28 21.66 -10.98
C ASN A 161 14.57 22.37 -12.15
N LYS A 162 13.27 22.12 -12.35
CA LYS A 162 12.49 22.81 -13.37
C LYS A 162 12.33 24.31 -13.10
N LEU A 163 12.31 24.71 -11.83
CA LEU A 163 12.22 26.12 -11.43
C LEU A 163 13.57 26.85 -11.48
N ILE A 164 14.69 26.15 -11.27
CA ILE A 164 16.05 26.72 -11.31
C ILE A 164 16.61 26.82 -12.74
N GLN A 165 16.12 26.01 -13.68
CA GLN A 165 16.49 26.09 -15.10
C GLN A 165 15.66 27.09 -15.93
N LEU A 166 14.87 27.94 -15.27
CA LEU A 166 14.20 29.12 -15.85
C LEU A 166 15.02 30.37 -15.52
#